data_AF-A0A1C1D059-F1
#
_entry.id   AF-A0A1C1D059-F1
#
_cell.length_a   1.000
_cell.length_b   1.000
_cell.length_c   1.000
_cell.angle_alpha   90.00
_cell.angle_beta   90.00
_cell.angle_gamma   90.00
#
_symmetry.space_group_name_H-M   'P 1'
#
loop_
_entity.id
_entity.type
_entity.pdbx_description
1 polymer ?
#
loop_
_entity_poly.entity_id
_entity_poly.type
_entity_poly.pdbx_seq_one_letter_code
_entity_poly.pdbx_strand_id
1 'polypeptide(L)'
;MKDRLPGEYHQSLDTTMRLPGPDDLQKAIYHRARWFNISFGMVMPSINQNLLLLYYVRRLALPLEVYTTVRRLNTITRYGFTYPDMTKPLETTRRQPTSYPESQLMSLVVVATKLLFPFDAETVKRYPKDANDFTTLRMDWPSWLEAKTGFDRDITTARDTNGLKPGSEILVTDSDILGMTDDQLDHFMSWYQRTWIKNSAPSQHTQVQDGGSGSMDREILEMFPLPDVPERRESREQNERLQAEEDARLTDRIKQVQRSLGSRQAISEEDELEQGLDVMRPGARYPRYAKVEDLDRAAESMAVIGHVARTFHEEAAQTACLSLKALVAAVNRTEEKIELWLVAKRREDIIGDDGSDSSDIDEDIAAVPETSPPGKLAKEFNGLGLGLSPHVEDDAENVDMQMLPE
;
A
#
# COMPACT_ATOMS: atom_id res chain seq x y z
N MET A 1 27.00 3.36 29.51
CA MET A 1 27.08 2.10 28.72
C MET A 1 27.79 2.31 27.39
N LYS A 2 27.63 3.46 26.72
CA LYS A 2 28.38 3.80 25.49
C LYS A 2 29.88 3.56 25.66
N ASP A 3 30.51 4.15 26.68
CA ASP A 3 31.98 4.03 26.88
C ASP A 3 32.53 2.61 27.11
N ARG A 4 31.67 1.61 27.35
CA ARG A 4 32.08 0.21 27.54
C ARG A 4 31.84 -0.66 26.31
N LEU A 5 31.18 -0.15 25.28
CA LEU A 5 30.90 -0.89 24.05
C LEU A 5 32.08 -0.76 23.09
N PRO A 6 32.46 -1.85 22.39
CA PRO A 6 33.37 -1.75 21.26
C PRO A 6 32.84 -0.75 20.21
N GLY A 7 33.75 0.00 19.58
CA GLY A 7 33.40 1.09 18.66
C GLY A 7 32.49 0.69 17.49
N GLU A 8 32.54 -0.58 17.07
CA GLU A 8 31.64 -1.15 16.04
C GLU A 8 30.16 -1.07 16.46
N TYR A 9 29.87 -1.27 17.74
CA TYR A 9 28.51 -1.20 18.25
C TYR A 9 28.02 0.24 18.41
N HIS A 10 28.92 1.22 18.55
CA HIS A 10 28.52 2.63 18.59
C HIS A 10 27.82 3.02 17.29
N GLN A 11 28.41 2.66 16.14
CA GLN A 11 27.81 2.92 14.84
C GLN A 11 26.45 2.22 14.66
N SER A 12 26.28 1.03 15.25
CA SER A 12 25.00 0.30 15.18
C SER A 12 23.87 0.91 16.04
N LEU A 13 24.23 1.63 17.11
CA LEU A 13 23.29 2.25 18.05
C LEU A 13 23.04 3.73 17.72
N ASP A 14 23.94 4.37 17.00
CA ASP A 14 23.79 5.75 16.56
C ASP A 14 22.76 5.82 15.42
N THR A 15 21.52 6.13 15.78
CA THR A 15 20.36 6.28 14.88
C THR A 15 20.51 7.38 13.83
N THR A 16 21.54 8.22 13.98
CA THR A 16 21.75 9.40 13.15
C THR A 16 22.62 9.13 11.92
N MET A 17 23.47 8.11 11.93
CA MET A 17 24.39 7.87 10.81
C MET A 17 23.73 7.24 9.60
N ARG A 18 22.64 6.48 9.81
CA ARG A 18 21.93 5.81 8.72
C ARG A 18 20.43 5.97 8.90
N LEU A 19 19.86 6.82 8.06
CA LEU A 19 18.42 6.92 7.94
C LEU A 19 17.85 5.59 7.43
N PRO A 20 16.82 5.03 8.10
CA PRO A 20 16.20 3.80 7.65
C PRO A 20 15.56 4.05 6.28
N GLY A 21 15.97 3.26 5.28
CA GLY A 21 15.28 3.25 4.00
C GLY A 21 13.85 2.72 4.15
N PRO A 22 12.97 2.92 3.16
CA PRO A 22 11.56 2.51 3.25
C PRO A 22 11.43 1.01 3.55
N ASP A 23 12.24 0.17 2.91
CA ASP A 23 12.24 -1.27 3.13
C ASP A 23 12.90 -1.72 4.44
N ASP A 24 13.73 -0.87 5.07
CA ASP A 24 14.63 -1.32 6.14
C ASP A 24 13.85 -1.75 7.39
N LEU A 25 12.70 -1.11 7.65
CA LEU A 25 11.79 -1.51 8.72
C LEU A 25 11.24 -2.92 8.49
N GLN A 26 10.70 -3.19 7.30
CA GLN A 26 10.15 -4.52 6.98
C GLN A 26 11.24 -5.60 6.97
N LYS A 27 12.43 -5.27 6.47
CA LYS A 27 13.61 -6.16 6.53
C LYS A 27 13.97 -6.45 7.99
N ALA A 28 14.02 -5.45 8.86
CA ALA A 28 14.33 -5.62 10.28
C ALA A 28 13.29 -6.50 10.99
N ILE A 29 11.99 -6.25 10.77
CA ILE A 29 10.90 -7.06 11.33
C ILE A 29 10.99 -8.50 10.83
N TYR A 30 11.21 -8.71 9.53
CA TYR A 30 11.39 -10.04 8.97
C TYR A 30 12.59 -10.78 9.55
N HIS A 31 13.74 -10.11 9.67
CA HIS A 31 14.93 -10.70 10.29
C HIS A 31 14.69 -11.07 11.75
N ARG A 32 13.94 -10.24 12.48
CA ARG A 32 13.58 -10.51 13.88
C ARG A 32 12.59 -11.66 14.01
N ALA A 33 11.54 -11.67 13.18
CA ALA A 33 10.56 -12.75 13.11
C ALA A 33 11.23 -14.09 12.79
N ARG A 34 12.13 -14.09 11.80
CA ARG A 34 12.94 -15.25 11.42
C ARG A 34 13.82 -15.71 12.59
N TRP A 35 14.48 -14.79 13.28
CA TRP A 35 15.32 -15.13 14.43
C TRP A 35 14.51 -15.79 15.54
N PHE A 36 13.37 -15.20 15.92
CA PHE A 36 12.48 -15.76 16.94
C PHE A 36 11.91 -17.13 16.56
N ASN A 37 11.59 -17.33 15.28
CA ASN A 37 11.14 -18.63 14.77
C ASN A 37 12.24 -19.69 14.89
N ILE A 38 13.48 -19.37 14.51
CA ILE A 38 14.61 -20.30 14.60
C ILE A 38 14.99 -20.59 16.07
N SER A 39 15.04 -19.56 16.92
CA SER A 39 15.56 -19.72 18.28
C SER A 39 14.54 -20.27 19.27
N PHE A 40 13.25 -19.98 19.09
CA PHE A 40 12.19 -20.37 20.03
C PHE A 40 11.06 -21.19 19.39
N GLY A 41 11.08 -21.44 18.08
CA GLY A 41 9.95 -22.06 17.39
C GLY A 41 8.71 -21.17 17.33
N MET A 42 8.84 -19.86 17.60
CA MET A 42 7.70 -18.95 17.61
C MET A 42 7.23 -18.64 16.19
N VAL A 43 5.94 -18.84 15.94
CA VAL A 43 5.29 -18.45 14.69
C VAL A 43 4.64 -17.09 14.92
N MET A 44 4.99 -16.11 14.07
CA MET A 44 4.34 -14.80 14.13
C MET A 44 2.89 -14.93 13.65
N PRO A 45 1.92 -14.34 14.38
CA PRO A 45 0.53 -14.34 13.95
C PRO A 45 0.37 -13.60 12.62
N SER A 46 -0.71 -13.91 11.90
CA SER A 46 -1.07 -13.14 10.71
C SER A 46 -1.42 -11.71 11.07
N ILE A 47 -1.18 -10.79 10.13
CA ILE A 47 -1.56 -9.40 10.30
C ILE A 47 -3.09 -9.26 10.28
N ASN A 48 -3.62 -8.27 11.01
CA ASN A 48 -5.03 -7.91 10.92
C ASN A 48 -5.36 -7.34 9.54
N GLN A 49 -5.67 -8.24 8.61
CA GLN A 49 -5.92 -7.95 7.20
C GLN A 49 -7.07 -6.95 6.99
N ASN A 50 -8.13 -7.02 7.81
CA ASN A 50 -9.36 -6.24 7.57
C ASN A 50 -9.14 -4.76 7.90
N LEU A 51 -8.54 -4.47 9.05
CA LEU A 51 -8.27 -3.09 9.46
C LEU A 51 -7.19 -2.47 8.58
N LEU A 52 -6.13 -3.24 8.27
CA LEU A 52 -5.05 -2.75 7.42
C LEU A 52 -5.53 -2.49 5.98
N LEU A 53 -6.39 -3.35 5.45
CA LEU A 53 -6.99 -3.16 4.14
C LEU A 53 -7.89 -1.93 4.10
N LEU A 54 -8.75 -1.74 5.10
CA LEU A 54 -9.58 -0.54 5.20
C LEU A 54 -8.72 0.72 5.30
N TYR A 55 -7.64 0.66 6.09
CA TYR A 55 -6.67 1.75 6.19
C TYR A 55 -6.01 2.05 4.84
N TYR A 56 -5.57 1.05 4.08
CA TYR A 56 -4.97 1.25 2.75
C TYR A 56 -5.97 1.84 1.74
N VAL A 57 -7.19 1.31 1.69
CA VAL A 57 -8.25 1.83 0.79
C VAL A 57 -8.57 3.29 1.14
N ARG A 58 -8.73 3.60 2.43
CA ARG A 58 -8.98 4.97 2.92
C ARG A 58 -7.81 5.90 2.61
N ARG A 59 -6.57 5.46 2.86
CA ARG A 59 -5.36 6.28 2.67
C ARG A 59 -5.12 6.62 1.21
N LEU A 60 -5.36 5.68 0.30
CA LEU A 60 -5.24 5.87 -1.15
C LEU A 60 -6.49 6.54 -1.78
N ALA A 61 -7.49 6.90 -0.97
CA ALA A 61 -8.77 7.44 -1.40
C ALA A 61 -9.47 6.59 -2.49
N LEU A 62 -9.41 5.26 -2.33
CA LEU A 62 -9.98 4.31 -3.28
C LEU A 62 -11.45 4.01 -2.95
N PRO A 63 -12.27 3.64 -3.96
CA PRO A 63 -13.64 3.18 -3.76
C PRO A 63 -13.71 1.88 -2.93
N LEU A 64 -14.79 1.68 -2.18
CA LEU A 64 -14.95 0.55 -1.25
C LEU A 64 -14.99 -0.80 -1.98
N GLU A 65 -15.31 -0.80 -3.26
CA GLU A 65 -15.32 -1.95 -4.17
C GLU A 65 -13.94 -2.63 -4.25
N VAL A 66 -12.86 -1.87 -4.03
CA VAL A 66 -11.50 -2.42 -3.94
C VAL A 66 -11.38 -3.34 -2.72
N TYR A 67 -11.99 -2.99 -1.59
CA TYR A 67 -11.96 -3.82 -0.37
C TYR A 67 -12.59 -5.20 -0.62
N THR A 68 -13.76 -5.25 -1.26
CA THR A 68 -14.46 -6.51 -1.54
C THR A 68 -13.71 -7.35 -2.56
N THR A 69 -13.14 -6.71 -3.59
CA THR A 69 -12.36 -7.38 -4.64
C THR A 69 -11.05 -7.93 -4.11
N VAL A 70 -10.36 -7.23 -3.23
CA VAL A 70 -9.13 -7.74 -2.58
C VAL A 70 -9.42 -9.01 -1.77
N ARG A 71 -10.53 -9.05 -1.02
CA ARG A 71 -10.92 -10.24 -0.27
C ARG A 71 -11.18 -11.44 -1.19
N ARG A 72 -11.76 -11.20 -2.38
CA ARG A 72 -11.96 -12.22 -3.41
C ARG A 72 -10.66 -12.65 -4.06
N LEU A 73 -9.79 -11.71 -4.41
CA LEU A 73 -8.48 -12.05 -4.96
C LEU A 73 -7.66 -12.87 -3.96
N ASN A 74 -7.81 -12.65 -2.66
CA ASN A 74 -7.12 -13.46 -1.66
C ASN A 74 -7.59 -14.93 -1.62
N THR A 75 -8.84 -15.24 -1.97
CA THR A 75 -9.28 -16.65 -2.05
C THR A 75 -8.59 -17.37 -3.21
N ILE A 76 -8.26 -16.62 -4.27
CA ILE A 76 -7.53 -17.10 -5.44
C ILE A 76 -6.03 -17.23 -5.15
N THR A 77 -5.40 -16.16 -4.66
CA THR A 77 -3.95 -16.15 -4.40
C THR A 77 -3.56 -16.91 -3.15
N ARG A 78 -4.49 -17.22 -2.24
CA ARG A 78 -4.25 -17.95 -0.98
C ARG A 78 -3.10 -17.35 -0.17
N TYR A 79 -3.00 -16.02 -0.09
CA TYR A 79 -2.03 -15.40 0.81
C TYR A 79 -2.49 -15.57 2.27
N GLY A 80 -1.58 -16.07 3.10
CA GLY A 80 -1.83 -16.25 4.54
C GLY A 80 -1.63 -14.97 5.35
N PHE A 81 -1.08 -13.90 4.75
CA PHE A 81 -0.65 -12.68 5.44
C PHE A 81 0.21 -12.98 6.68
N THR A 82 1.02 -14.04 6.58
CA THR A 82 2.01 -14.45 7.56
C THR A 82 3.40 -14.29 6.97
N TYR A 83 4.38 -14.09 7.85
CA TYR A 83 5.77 -14.29 7.46
C TYR A 83 5.98 -15.75 7.08
N PRO A 84 6.77 -16.04 6.03
CA PRO A 84 6.96 -17.41 5.55
C PRO A 84 7.49 -18.28 6.69
N ASP A 85 6.81 -19.40 6.94
CA ASP A 85 7.24 -20.38 7.93
C ASP A 85 8.47 -21.13 7.41
N MET A 86 9.54 -21.13 8.20
CA MET A 86 10.84 -21.70 7.84
C MET A 86 10.88 -23.23 8.02
N THR A 87 9.81 -23.83 8.56
CA THR A 87 9.68 -25.30 8.66
C THR A 87 9.54 -25.98 7.30
N LYS A 88 9.09 -25.24 6.28
CA LYS A 88 9.09 -25.72 4.90
C LYS A 88 10.45 -25.39 4.30
N PRO A 89 11.21 -26.39 3.80
CA PRO A 89 12.42 -26.09 3.04
C PRO A 89 11.99 -25.26 1.84
N LEU A 90 12.24 -23.96 1.89
CA LEU A 90 12.12 -23.11 0.71
C LEU A 90 13.22 -23.60 -0.24
N GLU A 91 12.84 -24.50 -1.13
CA GLU A 91 13.58 -24.77 -2.35
C GLU A 91 13.83 -23.42 -3.02
N THR A 92 15.06 -22.96 -2.87
CA THR A 92 15.71 -22.07 -3.80
C THR A 92 15.23 -20.59 -3.81
N THR A 93 16.24 -19.72 -3.84
CA THR A 93 16.27 -18.51 -4.66
C THR A 93 15.57 -17.25 -4.13
N ARG A 94 16.41 -16.36 -3.56
CA ARG A 94 16.29 -14.89 -3.50
C ARG A 94 15.06 -14.34 -2.74
N ARG A 95 15.30 -13.31 -1.91
CA ARG A 95 14.28 -12.52 -1.20
C ARG A 95 13.11 -12.21 -2.14
N GLN A 96 12.00 -12.93 -1.97
CA GLN A 96 10.83 -12.74 -2.82
C GLN A 96 10.16 -11.43 -2.40
N PRO A 97 9.73 -10.59 -3.34
CA PRO A 97 9.11 -9.31 -3.00
C PRO A 97 7.82 -9.50 -2.19
N THR A 98 7.14 -10.64 -2.36
CA THR A 98 5.93 -11.03 -1.60
C THR A 98 6.23 -11.72 -0.27
N SER A 99 7.46 -11.64 0.27
CA SER A 99 7.79 -12.25 1.57
C SER A 99 7.18 -11.51 2.76
N TYR A 100 6.88 -10.22 2.60
CA TYR A 100 6.28 -9.40 3.65
C TYR A 100 4.75 -9.45 3.55
N PRO A 101 4.02 -9.67 4.66
CA PRO A 101 2.56 -9.68 4.65
C PRO A 101 1.96 -8.33 4.24
N GLU A 102 2.59 -7.20 4.57
CA GLU A 102 2.18 -5.86 4.12
C GLU A 102 2.34 -5.72 2.60
N SER A 103 3.42 -6.29 2.03
CA SER A 103 3.62 -6.32 0.59
C SER A 103 2.61 -7.21 -0.12
N GLN A 104 2.26 -8.36 0.45
CA GLN A 104 1.19 -9.22 -0.08
C GLN A 104 -0.14 -8.46 -0.11
N LEU A 105 -0.51 -7.79 0.99
CA LEU A 105 -1.77 -7.06 1.07
C LEU A 105 -1.78 -5.88 0.09
N MET A 106 -0.76 -5.02 0.10
CA MET A 106 -0.70 -3.85 -0.79
C MET A 106 -0.65 -4.27 -2.27
N SER A 107 0.05 -5.34 -2.62
CA SER A 107 0.05 -5.85 -4.00
C SER A 107 -1.34 -6.30 -4.46
N LEU A 108 -2.13 -6.95 -3.60
CA LEU A 108 -3.52 -7.27 -3.91
C LEU A 108 -4.38 -6.01 -4.09
N VAL A 109 -4.18 -4.97 -3.26
CA VAL A 109 -4.88 -3.68 -3.42
C VAL A 109 -4.58 -3.09 -4.79
N VAL A 110 -3.30 -3.02 -5.17
CA VAL A 110 -2.89 -2.48 -6.47
C VAL A 110 -3.47 -3.30 -7.62
N VAL A 111 -3.42 -4.64 -7.57
CA VAL A 111 -4.03 -5.48 -8.62
C VAL A 111 -5.54 -5.30 -8.68
N ALA A 112 -6.24 -5.26 -7.55
CA ALA A 112 -7.67 -5.00 -7.52
C ALA A 112 -8.01 -3.64 -8.14
N THR A 113 -7.23 -2.59 -7.85
CA THR A 113 -7.43 -1.28 -8.49
C THR A 113 -7.22 -1.34 -9.99
N LYS A 114 -6.17 -2.03 -10.48
CA LYS A 114 -5.93 -2.18 -11.91
C LYS A 114 -7.05 -2.96 -12.62
N LEU A 115 -7.64 -3.95 -11.96
CA LEU A 115 -8.73 -4.76 -12.51
C LEU A 115 -10.06 -3.99 -12.60
N LEU A 116 -10.44 -3.30 -11.52
CA LEU A 116 -11.69 -2.53 -11.44
C LEU A 116 -11.60 -1.19 -12.20
N PHE A 117 -10.52 -0.46 -11.97
CA PHE A 117 -10.31 0.91 -12.44
C PHE A 117 -8.95 0.99 -13.16
N PRO A 118 -8.84 0.49 -14.41
CA PRO A 118 -7.57 0.55 -15.10
C PRO A 118 -7.17 2.00 -15.41
N PHE A 119 -5.86 2.31 -15.39
CA PHE A 119 -5.35 3.67 -15.64
C PHE A 119 -5.65 4.19 -17.06
N ASP A 120 -5.90 3.28 -17.99
CA ASP A 120 -6.17 3.56 -19.40
C ASP A 120 -7.68 3.68 -19.72
N ALA A 121 -8.54 3.90 -18.71
CA ALA A 121 -9.99 3.95 -18.87
C ALA A 121 -10.48 5.01 -19.88
N GLU A 122 -9.66 6.02 -20.19
CA GLU A 122 -9.91 7.01 -21.24
C GLU A 122 -9.66 6.47 -22.65
N THR A 123 -8.61 5.67 -22.83
CA THR A 123 -8.20 5.17 -24.14
C THR A 123 -8.92 3.89 -24.51
N VAL A 124 -9.17 3.00 -23.55
CA VAL A 124 -9.78 1.68 -23.77
C VAL A 124 -11.13 1.59 -23.05
N LYS A 125 -12.21 1.57 -23.84
CA LYS A 125 -13.57 1.37 -23.35
C LYS A 125 -13.81 -0.11 -23.03
N ARG A 126 -14.00 -0.45 -21.75
CA ARG A 126 -14.42 -1.78 -21.21
C ARG A 126 -15.80 -1.87 -20.53
N TYR A 127 -16.84 -2.49 -21.09
CA TYR A 127 -18.21 -2.39 -20.56
C TYR A 127 -18.61 -3.55 -19.62
N PRO A 128 -19.16 -3.26 -18.41
CA PRO A 128 -19.68 -4.28 -17.51
C PRO A 128 -20.82 -5.06 -18.12
N LYS A 129 -21.04 -6.28 -17.61
CA LYS A 129 -22.20 -7.12 -17.97
C LYS A 129 -23.46 -6.66 -17.27
N ASP A 130 -23.37 -6.49 -15.95
CA ASP A 130 -24.50 -6.16 -15.09
C ASP A 130 -24.44 -4.69 -14.67
N ALA A 131 -25.60 -4.03 -14.64
CA ALA A 131 -25.72 -2.66 -14.13
C ALA A 131 -25.43 -2.55 -12.62
N ASN A 132 -25.45 -3.68 -11.91
CA ASN A 132 -25.10 -3.76 -10.48
C ASN A 132 -23.62 -4.15 -10.24
N ASP A 133 -22.83 -4.33 -11.30
CA ASP A 133 -21.41 -4.63 -11.14
C ASP A 133 -20.65 -3.38 -10.68
N PHE A 134 -19.66 -3.57 -9.80
CA PHE A 134 -18.78 -2.52 -9.28
C PHE A 134 -18.01 -1.80 -10.39
N THR A 135 -17.80 -2.47 -11.52
CA THR A 135 -17.09 -1.94 -12.69
C THR A 135 -17.94 -0.99 -13.55
N THR A 136 -19.19 -0.73 -13.15
CA THR A 136 -20.00 0.39 -13.67
C THR A 136 -19.47 1.74 -13.21
N LEU A 137 -18.70 1.80 -12.12
CA LEU A 137 -18.02 3.02 -11.71
C LEU A 137 -16.72 3.19 -12.50
N ARG A 138 -16.44 4.42 -12.90
CA ARG A 138 -15.21 4.83 -13.58
C ARG A 138 -14.48 5.86 -12.71
N MET A 139 -13.25 5.54 -12.37
CA MET A 139 -12.36 6.49 -11.69
C MET A 139 -11.88 7.56 -12.67
N ASP A 140 -12.02 8.82 -12.27
CA ASP A 140 -11.39 9.95 -12.95
C ASP A 140 -9.99 10.19 -12.36
N TRP A 141 -9.00 9.57 -13.00
CA TRP A 141 -7.60 9.53 -12.56
C TRP A 141 -6.93 10.92 -12.48
N PRO A 142 -7.15 11.85 -13.44
CA PRO A 142 -6.75 13.25 -13.31
C PRO A 142 -7.30 13.93 -12.05
N SER A 143 -8.61 13.81 -11.79
CA SER A 143 -9.22 14.37 -10.57
C SER A 143 -8.68 13.73 -9.29
N TRP A 144 -8.35 12.43 -9.32
CA TRP A 144 -7.68 11.76 -8.20
C TRP A 144 -6.28 12.34 -7.93
N LEU A 145 -5.52 12.64 -8.98
CA LEU A 145 -4.20 13.27 -8.86
C LEU A 145 -4.31 14.71 -8.34
N GLU A 146 -5.30 15.48 -8.78
CA GLU A 146 -5.58 16.82 -8.23
C GLU A 146 -5.97 16.76 -6.76
N ALA A 147 -6.82 15.81 -6.37
CA ALA A 147 -7.20 15.60 -4.97
C ALA A 147 -6.00 15.19 -4.10
N LYS A 148 -5.10 14.35 -4.63
CA LYS A 148 -3.85 13.96 -3.97
C LYS A 148 -2.91 15.15 -3.82
N THR A 149 -2.63 15.88 -4.90
CA THR A 149 -1.73 17.04 -4.87
C THR A 149 -2.26 18.16 -3.98
N GLY A 150 -3.57 18.38 -3.96
CA GLY A 150 -4.25 19.25 -3.01
C GLY A 150 -4.04 18.79 -1.56
N PHE A 151 -4.26 17.50 -1.28
CA PHE A 151 -4.04 16.93 0.05
C PHE A 151 -2.58 17.02 0.50
N ASP A 152 -1.62 16.73 -0.39
CA ASP A 152 -0.20 16.83 -0.08
C ASP A 152 0.19 18.28 0.18
N ARG A 153 -0.30 19.23 -0.64
CA ARG A 153 -0.13 20.67 -0.40
C ARG A 153 -0.78 21.12 0.91
N ASP A 154 -1.95 20.61 1.26
CA ASP A 154 -2.63 20.98 2.49
C ASP A 154 -1.91 20.39 3.72
N ILE A 155 -1.31 19.20 3.59
CA ILE A 155 -0.44 18.62 4.61
C ILE A 155 0.83 19.45 4.77
N THR A 156 1.48 19.85 3.68
CA THR A 156 2.66 20.72 3.76
C THR A 156 2.22 22.05 4.35
N THR A 157 1.32 22.80 3.71
CA THR A 157 0.92 24.15 4.14
C THR A 157 0.39 24.23 5.57
N ALA A 158 -0.45 23.30 6.02
CA ALA A 158 -0.97 23.40 7.38
C ALA A 158 0.10 23.06 8.43
N ARG A 159 1.05 22.20 8.10
CA ARG A 159 2.22 21.96 8.95
C ARG A 159 3.24 23.11 8.82
N ASP A 160 3.29 23.75 7.66
CA ASP A 160 4.15 24.88 7.30
C ASP A 160 3.63 26.23 7.82
N THR A 161 2.49 26.28 8.53
CA THR A 161 1.98 27.53 9.15
C THR A 161 2.90 28.13 10.22
N ASN A 162 4.12 27.58 10.41
CA ASN A 162 5.37 28.30 10.73
C ASN A 162 6.52 27.31 11.06
N GLY A 163 6.58 26.13 10.44
CA GLY A 163 7.62 25.15 10.80
C GLY A 163 7.75 23.99 9.83
N LEU A 164 8.94 23.39 9.81
CA LEU A 164 9.21 22.15 9.10
C LEU A 164 8.27 21.03 9.60
N LYS A 165 7.92 20.11 8.71
CA LYS A 165 7.15 18.91 9.08
C LYS A 165 7.92 18.16 10.18
N PRO A 166 7.29 17.84 11.33
CA PRO A 166 7.94 17.04 12.36
C PRO A 166 8.43 15.71 11.80
N GLY A 167 9.71 15.40 12.02
CA GLY A 167 10.44 14.26 11.48
C GLY A 167 11.08 14.49 10.10
N SER A 168 10.65 15.51 9.35
CA SER A 168 11.28 15.87 8.06
C SER A 168 12.56 16.67 8.25
N GLU A 169 12.78 17.25 9.44
CA GLU A 169 13.99 18.00 9.76
C GLU A 169 15.24 17.13 9.61
N ILE A 170 15.11 15.81 9.78
CA ILE A 170 16.21 14.86 9.58
C ILE A 170 16.58 14.68 8.10
N LEU A 171 15.65 14.96 7.18
CA LEU A 171 15.83 14.82 5.74
C LEU A 171 16.34 16.11 5.08
N VAL A 172 16.45 17.21 5.82
CA VAL A 172 16.87 18.51 5.30
C VAL A 172 18.30 18.40 4.77
N THR A 173 18.48 18.67 3.48
CA THR A 173 19.78 18.72 2.83
C THR A 173 20.33 20.14 2.80
N ASP A 174 21.65 20.30 2.62
CA ASP A 174 22.29 21.62 2.53
C ASP A 174 21.69 22.52 1.43
N SER A 175 21.18 21.92 0.34
CA SER A 175 20.48 22.65 -0.71
C SER A 175 19.12 23.17 -0.27
N ASP A 176 18.42 22.46 0.62
CA ASP A 176 17.10 22.86 1.09
C ASP A 176 17.20 24.06 2.02
N ILE A 177 18.25 24.11 2.85
CA ILE A 177 18.53 25.22 3.78
C ILE A 177 18.58 26.57 3.04
N LEU A 178 19.12 26.60 1.81
CA LEU A 178 19.20 27.81 0.99
C LEU A 178 17.83 28.33 0.52
N GLY A 179 16.80 27.48 0.50
CA GLY A 179 15.44 27.84 0.09
C GLY A 179 14.46 28.07 1.24
N MET A 180 14.88 27.85 2.50
CA MET A 180 14.01 27.97 3.67
C MET A 180 13.74 29.41 4.05
N THR A 181 12.55 29.65 4.60
CA THR A 181 12.23 30.93 5.25
C THR A 181 12.92 31.05 6.61
N ASP A 182 13.10 32.27 7.11
CA ASP A 182 13.72 32.52 8.42
C ASP A 182 13.02 31.72 9.54
N ASP A 183 11.68 31.65 9.54
CA ASP A 183 10.91 30.87 10.52
C ASP A 183 11.17 29.35 10.41
N GLN A 184 11.35 28.83 9.18
CA GLN A 184 11.68 27.42 8.96
C GLN A 184 13.10 27.12 9.46
N LEU A 185 14.04 28.03 9.25
CA LEU A 185 15.41 27.93 9.78
C LEU A 185 15.40 27.96 11.30
N ASP A 186 14.64 28.86 11.93
CA ASP A 186 14.50 28.88 13.40
C ASP A 186 13.90 27.58 13.94
N HIS A 187 12.94 27.00 13.23
CA HIS A 187 12.39 25.69 13.57
C HIS A 187 13.43 24.58 13.44
N PHE A 188 14.20 24.58 12.35
CA PHE A 188 15.28 23.63 12.12
C PHE A 188 16.35 23.73 13.21
N MET A 189 16.78 24.93 13.56
CA MET A 189 17.78 25.19 14.60
C MET A 189 17.26 24.78 15.98
N SER A 190 15.98 25.05 16.27
CA SER A 190 15.31 24.62 17.49
C SER A 190 15.23 23.09 17.59
N TRP A 191 14.90 22.42 16.47
CA TRP A 191 14.90 20.97 16.37
C TRP A 191 16.30 20.38 16.52
N TYR A 192 17.31 20.99 15.90
CA TYR A 192 18.70 20.59 15.98
C TYR A 192 19.22 20.70 17.42
N GLN A 193 18.95 21.82 18.10
CA GLN A 193 19.29 22.01 19.50
C GLN A 193 18.62 20.96 20.40
N ARG A 194 17.33 20.66 20.16
CA ARG A 194 16.61 19.64 20.92
C ARG A 194 17.16 18.23 20.71
N THR A 195 17.50 17.89 19.47
CA THR A 195 17.85 16.52 19.08
C THR A 195 19.32 16.20 19.31
N TRP A 196 20.22 17.16 19.06
CA TRP A 196 21.66 16.94 19.08
C TRP A 196 22.36 17.55 20.28
N ILE A 197 22.00 18.77 20.67
CA ILE A 197 22.70 19.51 21.73
C ILE A 197 22.27 19.03 23.12
N LYS A 198 20.96 18.89 23.39
CA LYS A 198 20.48 18.41 24.70
C LYS A 198 20.91 16.97 25.00
N ASN A 199 21.10 16.14 23.96
CA ASN A 199 21.58 14.76 24.11
C ASN A 199 23.10 14.66 24.30
N SER A 200 23.86 15.70 23.94
CA SER A 200 25.31 15.75 24.12
C SER A 200 25.74 16.58 25.34
N ALA A 201 24.81 17.29 25.99
CA ALA A 201 25.06 17.90 27.28
C ALA A 201 25.47 16.81 28.28
N PRO A 202 26.71 16.85 28.80
CA PRO A 202 27.22 15.81 29.65
C PRO A 202 26.36 15.81 30.91
N SER A 203 25.75 14.66 31.20
CA SER A 203 25.45 14.26 32.56
C SER A 203 26.57 14.79 33.45
N GLN A 204 26.21 15.55 34.47
CA GLN A 204 27.05 16.33 35.40
C GLN A 204 28.00 15.45 36.24
N HIS A 205 28.55 14.40 35.65
CA HIS A 205 29.32 13.34 36.27
C HIS A 205 30.40 12.72 35.37
N THR A 206 30.69 13.26 34.16
CA THR A 206 31.97 12.93 33.51
C THR A 206 33.08 13.66 34.27
N GLN A 207 33.48 13.03 35.37
CA GLN A 207 34.66 13.33 36.14
C GLN A 207 35.86 13.47 35.19
N VAL A 208 36.41 14.67 35.15
CA VAL A 208 37.83 14.90 35.46
C VAL A 208 38.74 13.75 35.03
N GLN A 209 39.00 13.65 33.73
CA GLN A 209 40.19 13.01 33.17
C GLN A 209 40.26 13.34 31.67
N ASP A 210 40.94 14.44 31.35
CA ASP A 210 42.08 14.48 30.42
C ASP A 210 42.20 15.86 29.75
N GLY A 211 43.44 16.28 29.54
CA GLY A 211 43.87 17.67 29.51
C GLY A 211 43.29 18.59 28.41
N GLY A 212 43.09 19.85 28.80
CA GLY A 212 43.28 21.03 27.93
C GLY A 212 42.12 21.43 27.02
N SER A 213 41.47 20.50 26.32
CA SER A 213 40.54 20.89 25.24
C SER A 213 39.16 21.33 25.76
N GLY A 214 38.58 20.58 26.71
CA GLY A 214 37.19 20.80 27.12
C GLY A 214 36.93 22.08 27.92
N SER A 215 37.96 22.72 28.49
CA SER A 215 37.77 23.98 29.22
C SER A 215 37.58 25.16 28.28
N MET A 216 38.34 25.20 27.17
CA MET A 216 38.21 26.24 26.16
C MET A 216 36.88 26.12 25.44
N ASP A 217 36.46 24.91 25.09
CA ASP A 217 35.16 24.67 24.44
C ASP A 217 34.00 25.12 25.33
N ARG A 218 34.08 24.84 26.64
CA ARG A 218 33.06 25.29 27.60
C ARG A 218 33.04 26.81 27.77
N GLU A 219 34.20 27.44 27.90
CA GLU A 219 34.31 28.91 28.00
C GLU A 219 33.79 29.59 26.73
N ILE A 220 34.05 29.00 25.55
CA ILE A 220 33.49 29.48 24.28
C ILE A 220 31.97 29.31 24.23
N LEU A 221 31.43 28.18 24.66
CA LEU A 221 29.99 27.95 24.71
C LEU A 221 29.28 28.88 25.71
N GLU A 222 29.94 29.25 26.81
CA GLU A 222 29.43 30.22 27.79
C GLU A 222 29.36 31.66 27.23
N MET A 223 30.18 32.00 26.22
CA MET A 223 30.06 33.28 25.49
C MET A 223 28.82 33.36 24.58
N PHE A 224 28.26 32.21 24.18
CA PHE A 224 27.10 32.11 23.27
C PHE A 224 25.98 31.27 23.91
N PRO A 225 25.28 31.78 24.94
CA PRO A 225 24.25 31.03 25.64
C PRO A 225 23.09 30.71 24.69
N LEU A 226 22.78 29.42 24.54
CA LEU A 226 21.65 28.96 23.74
C LEU A 226 20.33 29.21 24.50
N PRO A 227 19.27 29.70 23.84
CA PRO A 227 17.97 29.86 24.46
C PRO A 227 17.39 28.50 24.87
N ASP A 228 16.69 28.42 26.00
CA ASP A 228 16.00 27.19 26.41
C ASP A 228 14.81 26.91 25.49
N VAL A 229 15.04 26.14 24.43
CA VAL A 229 13.97 25.66 23.54
C VAL A 229 13.13 24.64 24.33
N PRO A 230 11.83 24.90 24.58
CA PRO A 230 10.97 23.96 25.30
C PRO A 230 10.95 22.63 24.56
N GLU A 231 10.98 21.51 25.29
CA GLU A 231 10.70 20.21 24.69
C GLU A 231 9.29 20.28 24.08
N ARG A 232 9.15 19.97 22.79
CA ARG A 232 7.83 19.81 22.17
C ARG A 232 7.27 18.49 22.69
N ARG A 233 6.80 18.50 23.94
CA ARG A 233 5.89 17.48 24.45
C ARG A 233 4.56 17.85 23.86
N GLU A 234 4.32 17.38 22.64
CA GLU A 234 2.97 17.38 22.10
C GLU A 234 2.14 16.63 23.13
N SER A 235 1.27 17.35 23.84
CA SER A 235 0.36 16.73 24.78
C SER A 235 -0.38 15.64 24.02
N ARG A 236 -0.71 14.53 24.67
CA ARG A 236 -1.55 13.49 24.06
C ARG A 236 -2.78 14.09 23.36
N GLU A 237 -3.37 15.14 23.94
CA GLU A 237 -4.47 15.90 23.36
C GLU A 237 -4.11 16.61 22.05
N GLN A 238 -2.90 17.15 21.93
CA GLN A 238 -2.42 17.78 20.70
C GLN A 238 -2.21 16.73 19.60
N ASN A 239 -1.65 15.57 19.94
CA ASN A 239 -1.51 14.47 19.00
C ASN A 239 -2.87 13.94 18.52
N GLU A 240 -3.83 13.79 19.45
CA GLU A 240 -5.21 13.40 19.11
C GLU A 240 -5.88 14.45 18.20
N ARG A 241 -5.67 15.76 18.45
CA ARG A 241 -6.16 16.83 17.57
C ARG A 241 -5.53 16.79 16.19
N LEU A 242 -4.20 16.64 16.11
CA LEU A 242 -3.49 16.55 14.83
C LEU A 242 -3.94 15.32 14.03
N GLN A 243 -4.12 14.17 14.68
CA GLN A 243 -4.68 12.98 14.06
C GLN A 243 -6.11 13.21 13.56
N ALA A 244 -6.97 13.86 14.35
CA ALA A 244 -8.34 14.19 13.95
C ALA A 244 -8.39 15.16 12.75
N GLU A 245 -7.50 16.15 12.71
CA GLU A 245 -7.36 17.06 11.58
C GLU A 245 -6.88 16.35 10.32
N GLU A 246 -5.90 15.45 10.44
CA GLU A 246 -5.44 14.61 9.33
C GLU A 246 -6.55 13.70 8.81
N ASP A 247 -7.31 13.09 9.71
CA ASP A 247 -8.45 12.26 9.37
C ASP A 247 -9.55 13.07 8.67
N ALA A 248 -9.85 14.27 9.13
CA ALA A 248 -10.82 15.17 8.50
C ALA A 248 -10.40 15.49 7.05
N ARG A 249 -9.14 15.86 6.83
CA ARG A 249 -8.61 16.14 5.48
C ARG A 249 -8.62 14.90 4.59
N LEU A 250 -8.30 13.74 5.15
CA LEU A 250 -8.40 12.48 4.42
C LEU A 250 -9.84 12.19 4.01
N THR A 251 -10.82 12.47 4.87
CA THR A 251 -12.24 12.34 4.50
C THR A 251 -12.65 13.32 3.41
N ASP A 252 -12.09 14.53 3.40
CA ASP A 252 -12.39 15.52 2.36
C ASP A 252 -11.77 15.14 1.01
N ARG A 253 -10.55 14.59 1.01
CA ARG A 253 -9.94 13.96 -0.18
C ARG A 253 -10.82 12.84 -0.72
N ILE A 254 -11.31 11.95 0.16
CA ILE A 254 -12.20 10.84 -0.24
C ILE A 254 -13.50 11.38 -0.84
N LYS A 255 -14.12 12.39 -0.23
CA LYS A 255 -15.34 13.02 -0.78
C LYS A 255 -15.09 13.65 -2.15
N GLN A 256 -13.93 14.29 -2.35
CA GLN A 256 -13.56 14.87 -3.65
C GLN A 256 -13.43 13.80 -4.72
N VAL A 257 -12.72 12.70 -4.45
CA VAL A 257 -12.56 11.57 -5.38
C VAL A 257 -13.90 10.88 -5.65
N GLN A 258 -14.74 10.71 -4.63
CA GLN A 258 -16.06 10.10 -4.80
C GLN A 258 -16.99 10.95 -5.67
N ARG A 259 -16.88 12.28 -5.60
CA ARG A 259 -17.65 13.21 -6.46
C ARG A 259 -17.19 13.18 -7.91
N SER A 260 -15.92 12.88 -8.17
CA SER A 260 -15.37 12.78 -9.53
C SER A 260 -15.58 11.40 -10.17
N LEU A 261 -16.19 10.44 -9.47
CA LEU A 261 -16.50 9.14 -10.05
C LEU A 261 -17.53 9.29 -11.17
N GLY A 262 -17.17 8.81 -12.36
CA GLY A 262 -18.09 8.71 -13.50
C GLY A 262 -18.87 7.41 -13.47
N SER A 263 -20.12 7.44 -13.96
CA SER A 263 -20.88 6.21 -14.22
C SER A 263 -20.62 5.71 -15.64
N ARG A 264 -20.62 4.40 -15.81
CA ARG A 264 -20.50 3.70 -17.07
C ARG A 264 -21.73 2.84 -17.32
N GLN A 265 -22.22 2.86 -18.57
CA GLN A 265 -23.31 2.00 -19.01
C GLN A 265 -22.87 0.54 -19.04
N ALA A 266 -23.71 -0.34 -18.51
CA ALA A 266 -23.59 -1.78 -18.69
C ALA A 266 -24.15 -2.19 -20.05
N ILE A 267 -23.52 -3.18 -20.67
CA ILE A 267 -23.96 -3.80 -21.91
C ILE A 267 -24.16 -5.28 -21.58
N SER A 268 -25.41 -5.75 -21.64
CA SER A 268 -25.74 -7.13 -21.33
C SER A 268 -25.10 -8.09 -22.34
N GLU A 269 -25.01 -9.38 -22.02
CA GLU A 269 -24.55 -10.38 -23.00
C GLU A 269 -25.53 -10.50 -24.17
N GLU A 270 -26.82 -10.24 -23.95
CA GLU A 270 -27.85 -10.25 -24.99
C GLU A 270 -27.64 -9.08 -25.98
N ASP A 271 -27.39 -7.88 -25.46
CA ASP A 271 -27.09 -6.70 -26.29
C ASP A 271 -25.81 -6.89 -27.13
N GLU A 272 -24.79 -7.56 -26.56
CA GLU A 272 -23.54 -7.87 -27.26
C GLU A 272 -23.77 -8.80 -28.45
N LEU A 273 -24.59 -9.84 -28.25
CA LEU A 273 -24.96 -10.80 -29.30
C LEU A 273 -25.84 -10.16 -30.38
N GLU A 274 -26.78 -9.30 -29.99
CA GLU A 274 -27.67 -8.60 -30.92
C GLU A 274 -26.93 -7.57 -31.78
N GLN A 275 -25.98 -6.84 -31.19
CA GLN A 275 -25.22 -5.80 -31.89
C GLN A 275 -23.97 -6.35 -32.61
N GLY A 276 -23.56 -7.59 -32.33
CA GLY A 276 -22.37 -8.21 -32.91
C GLY A 276 -21.08 -7.45 -32.60
N LEU A 277 -21.03 -6.75 -31.47
CA LEU A 277 -19.87 -5.95 -31.06
C LEU A 277 -18.91 -6.80 -30.24
N ASP A 278 -17.62 -6.78 -30.56
CA ASP A 278 -16.57 -7.33 -29.70
C ASP A 278 -16.34 -6.38 -28.51
N VAL A 279 -17.06 -6.61 -27.41
CA VAL A 279 -17.05 -5.72 -26.26
C VAL A 279 -15.98 -6.15 -25.26
N MET A 280 -14.96 -5.32 -25.11
CA MET A 280 -13.96 -5.51 -24.06
C MET A 280 -14.64 -5.47 -22.68
N ARG A 281 -14.43 -6.50 -21.86
CA ARG A 281 -14.97 -6.57 -20.51
C ARG A 281 -13.99 -5.99 -19.47
N PRO A 282 -14.48 -5.41 -18.35
CA PRO A 282 -13.65 -4.99 -17.22
C PRO A 282 -12.75 -6.15 -16.73
N GLY A 283 -11.52 -5.83 -16.35
CA GLY A 283 -10.47 -6.81 -16.06
C GLY A 283 -9.75 -7.39 -17.28
N ALA A 284 -10.23 -7.19 -18.51
CA ALA A 284 -9.51 -7.60 -19.73
C ALA A 284 -8.48 -6.54 -20.16
N ARG A 285 -7.28 -7.00 -20.54
CA ARG A 285 -6.17 -6.18 -21.09
C ARG A 285 -5.91 -4.89 -20.29
N TYR A 286 -5.81 -4.97 -18.97
CA TYR A 286 -5.30 -3.85 -18.19
C TYR A 286 -3.78 -3.71 -18.40
N PRO A 287 -3.22 -2.49 -18.30
CA PRO A 287 -1.78 -2.28 -18.44
C PRO A 287 -1.01 -2.94 -17.29
N ARG A 288 -0.02 -3.76 -17.63
CA ARG A 288 0.90 -4.39 -16.68
C ARG A 288 2.23 -3.68 -16.69
N TYR A 289 2.82 -3.51 -15.51
CA TYR A 289 4.11 -2.86 -15.32
C TYR A 289 5.01 -3.83 -14.57
N ALA A 290 5.93 -4.47 -15.29
CA ALA A 290 6.79 -5.50 -14.70
C ALA A 290 7.98 -4.87 -13.96
N LYS A 291 8.49 -3.74 -14.45
CA LYS A 291 9.62 -3.01 -13.88
C LYS A 291 9.27 -1.56 -13.63
N VAL A 292 10.05 -0.91 -12.75
CA VAL A 292 9.94 0.54 -12.50
C VAL A 292 10.17 1.33 -13.78
N GLU A 293 11.11 0.88 -14.62
CA GLU A 293 11.40 1.46 -15.94
C GLU A 293 10.17 1.48 -16.87
N ASP A 294 9.24 0.53 -16.73
CA ASP A 294 8.02 0.51 -17.54
C ASP A 294 7.03 1.59 -17.06
N LEU A 295 7.04 1.94 -15.77
CA LEU A 295 6.28 3.09 -15.25
C LEU A 295 6.90 4.40 -15.72
N ASP A 296 8.24 4.49 -15.72
CA ASP A 296 8.95 5.67 -16.23
C ASP A 296 8.67 5.86 -17.71
N ARG A 297 8.76 4.80 -18.51
CA ARG A 297 8.42 4.82 -19.94
C ARG A 297 6.95 5.16 -20.18
N ALA A 298 6.04 4.66 -19.34
CA ALA A 298 4.63 5.02 -19.42
C ALA A 298 4.39 6.50 -19.10
N ALA A 299 5.09 7.04 -18.09
CA ALA A 299 5.04 8.46 -17.74
C ALA A 299 5.58 9.34 -18.86
N GLU A 300 6.64 8.93 -19.56
CA GLU A 300 7.18 9.63 -20.72
C GLU A 300 6.25 9.55 -21.95
N SER A 301 5.72 8.37 -22.26
CA SER A 301 4.89 8.15 -23.45
C SER A 301 3.50 8.76 -23.36
N MET A 302 2.91 8.82 -22.16
CA MET A 302 1.54 9.26 -21.94
C MET A 302 1.52 10.18 -20.72
N ALA A 303 1.93 11.43 -20.94
CA ALA A 303 2.30 12.40 -19.91
C ALA A 303 1.34 12.48 -18.71
N VAL A 304 0.01 12.43 -18.96
CA VAL A 304 -0.98 12.49 -17.87
C VAL A 304 -1.20 11.11 -17.25
N ILE A 305 -1.61 10.10 -18.03
CA ILE A 305 -2.01 8.78 -17.50
C ILE A 305 -0.82 8.02 -16.88
N GLY A 306 0.34 8.05 -17.52
CA GLY A 306 1.54 7.41 -17.01
C GLY A 306 2.07 8.05 -15.73
N HIS A 307 1.95 9.39 -15.61
CA HIS A 307 2.26 10.09 -14.38
C HIS A 307 1.29 9.72 -13.24
N VAL A 308 0.00 9.56 -13.53
CA VAL A 308 -0.97 9.08 -12.52
C VAL A 308 -0.62 7.65 -12.05
N ALA A 309 -0.30 6.73 -12.97
CA ALA A 309 0.08 5.37 -12.61
C ALA A 309 1.32 5.32 -11.70
N ARG A 310 2.35 6.13 -12.02
CA ARG A 310 3.56 6.26 -11.21
C ARG A 310 3.27 6.85 -9.82
N THR A 311 2.58 7.98 -9.77
CA THR A 311 2.26 8.65 -8.49
C THR A 311 1.36 7.81 -7.58
N PHE A 312 0.48 6.99 -8.16
CA PHE A 312 -0.30 6.00 -7.43
C PHE A 312 0.57 4.88 -6.85
N HIS A 313 1.47 4.31 -7.64
CA HIS A 313 2.40 3.27 -7.14
C HIS A 313 3.38 3.82 -6.10
N GLU A 314 3.85 5.05 -6.24
CA GLU A 314 4.67 5.73 -5.23
C GLU A 314 3.88 5.93 -3.92
N GLU A 315 2.62 6.35 -3.99
CA GLU A 315 1.77 6.49 -2.79
C GLU A 315 1.50 5.16 -2.09
N ALA A 316 1.19 4.12 -2.88
CA ALA A 316 0.98 2.78 -2.37
C ALA A 316 2.25 2.23 -1.71
N ALA A 317 3.43 2.52 -2.29
CA ALA A 317 4.70 2.08 -1.73
C ALA A 317 4.99 2.81 -0.41
N GLN A 318 4.80 4.13 -0.37
CA GLN A 318 4.96 4.93 0.86
C GLN A 318 3.98 4.49 1.95
N THR A 319 2.73 4.23 1.61
CA THR A 319 1.69 3.79 2.57
C THR A 319 2.00 2.42 3.17
N ALA A 320 2.60 1.52 2.39
CA ALA A 320 2.99 0.18 2.84
C ALA A 320 4.41 0.14 3.45
N CYS A 321 5.15 1.25 3.54
CA CYS A 321 6.56 1.28 3.92
C CYS A 321 7.43 0.35 3.03
N LEU A 322 7.27 0.48 1.72
CA LEU A 322 8.01 -0.26 0.69
C LEU A 322 8.71 0.72 -0.24
N SER A 323 9.83 0.31 -0.80
CA SER A 323 10.39 0.95 -1.99
C SER A 323 9.49 0.68 -3.20
N LEU A 324 9.42 1.65 -4.12
CA LEU A 324 8.67 1.51 -5.37
C LEU A 324 9.05 0.22 -6.13
N LYS A 325 10.35 -0.10 -6.16
CA LYS A 325 10.89 -1.32 -6.78
C LYS A 325 10.36 -2.59 -6.11
N ALA A 326 10.32 -2.64 -4.78
CA ALA A 326 9.82 -3.79 -4.05
C ALA A 326 8.32 -3.99 -4.29
N LEU A 327 7.55 -2.89 -4.29
CA LEU A 327 6.11 -2.94 -4.57
C LEU A 327 5.82 -3.44 -5.99
N VAL A 328 6.45 -2.88 -7.02
CA VAL A 328 6.22 -3.29 -8.42
C VAL A 328 6.57 -4.76 -8.62
N ALA A 329 7.68 -5.22 -8.04
CA ALA A 329 8.06 -6.62 -8.10
C ALA A 329 7.05 -7.53 -7.37
N ALA A 330 6.47 -7.08 -6.26
CA ALA A 330 5.42 -7.82 -5.56
C ALA A 330 4.14 -7.90 -6.39
N VAL A 331 3.73 -6.77 -6.97
CA VAL A 331 2.56 -6.68 -7.86
C VAL A 331 2.71 -7.62 -9.05
N ASN A 332 3.84 -7.59 -9.76
CA ASN A 332 4.09 -8.50 -10.88
C ASN A 332 3.96 -9.98 -10.45
N ARG A 333 4.56 -10.35 -9.30
CA ARG A 333 4.45 -11.72 -8.78
C ARG A 333 3.02 -12.11 -8.40
N THR A 334 2.20 -11.16 -7.97
CA THR A 334 0.78 -11.41 -7.70
C THR A 334 -0.05 -11.54 -8.98
N GLU A 335 0.26 -10.75 -10.02
CA GLU A 335 -0.34 -10.85 -11.36
C GLU A 335 0.01 -12.21 -11.97
N GLU A 336 1.27 -12.63 -11.96
CA GLU A 336 1.73 -13.96 -12.40
C GLU A 336 0.98 -15.09 -11.69
N LYS A 337 0.76 -14.98 -10.37
CA LYS A 337 0.03 -16.01 -9.60
C LYS A 337 -1.44 -16.10 -10.01
N ILE A 338 -2.08 -14.96 -10.28
CA ILE A 338 -3.46 -14.91 -10.76
C ILE A 338 -3.55 -15.48 -12.18
N GLU A 339 -2.57 -15.19 -13.04
CA GLU A 339 -2.50 -15.75 -14.39
C GLU A 339 -2.31 -17.26 -14.40
N LEU A 340 -1.41 -17.76 -13.56
CA LEU A 340 -1.21 -19.21 -13.39
C LEU A 340 -2.50 -19.89 -12.91
N TRP A 341 -3.20 -19.27 -11.95
CA TRP A 341 -4.51 -19.76 -11.51
C TRP A 341 -5.53 -19.75 -12.64
N LEU A 342 -5.58 -18.70 -13.46
CA LEU A 342 -6.49 -18.60 -14.60
C LEU A 342 -6.17 -19.63 -15.70
N VAL A 343 -4.89 -19.94 -15.93
CA VAL A 343 -4.47 -21.01 -16.85
C VAL A 343 -4.87 -22.37 -16.29
N ALA A 344 -4.63 -22.62 -15.00
CA ALA A 344 -5.00 -23.88 -14.35
C ALA A 344 -6.52 -24.12 -14.38
N LYS A 345 -7.30 -23.09 -14.08
CA LYS A 345 -8.76 -23.17 -14.14
C LYS A 345 -9.27 -23.43 -15.56
N ARG A 346 -8.70 -22.75 -16.58
CA ARG A 346 -9.03 -23.03 -17.98
C ARG A 346 -8.69 -24.47 -18.38
N ARG A 347 -7.61 -25.05 -17.85
CA ARG A 347 -7.28 -26.46 -18.07
C ARG A 347 -8.31 -27.36 -17.40
N GLU A 348 -8.73 -27.05 -16.19
CA GLU A 348 -9.81 -27.77 -15.48
C GLU A 348 -11.14 -27.70 -16.25
N ASP A 349 -11.52 -26.55 -16.80
CA ASP A 349 -12.77 -26.43 -17.57
C ASP A 349 -12.73 -27.20 -18.90
N ILE A 350 -11.54 -27.35 -19.51
CA ILE A 350 -11.35 -28.10 -20.76
C ILE A 350 -11.28 -29.61 -20.48
N ILE A 351 -10.59 -30.02 -19.41
CA ILE A 351 -10.37 -31.44 -19.07
C ILE A 351 -11.57 -32.01 -18.29
N GLY A 352 -12.26 -31.18 -17.50
CA GLY A 352 -13.33 -31.57 -16.59
C GLY A 352 -14.68 -31.88 -17.26
N ASP A 353 -14.81 -31.67 -18.57
CA ASP A 353 -15.96 -32.13 -19.35
C ASP A 353 -15.74 -33.55 -19.95
N ASP A 354 -14.50 -34.06 -19.92
CA ASP A 354 -14.17 -35.41 -20.38
C ASP A 354 -13.78 -36.32 -19.20
N GLY A 355 -14.81 -36.84 -18.54
CA GLY A 355 -14.67 -38.01 -17.67
C GLY A 355 -14.35 -39.27 -18.49
N SER A 356 -13.11 -39.44 -18.93
CA SER A 356 -12.61 -40.72 -19.48
C SER A 356 -11.09 -40.69 -19.69
N ASP A 357 -10.35 -41.34 -18.79
CA ASP A 357 -9.21 -42.22 -19.11
C ASP A 357 -8.28 -41.80 -20.29
N SER A 358 -7.15 -41.16 -19.99
CA SER A 358 -5.89 -41.47 -20.67
C SER A 358 -4.68 -40.90 -19.93
N SER A 359 -3.77 -41.80 -19.65
CA SER A 359 -2.42 -41.59 -19.17
C SER A 359 -1.54 -40.99 -20.27
N ASP A 360 -0.46 -40.33 -19.83
CA ASP A 360 0.80 -40.13 -20.56
C ASP A 360 0.77 -39.25 -21.82
N ILE A 361 0.97 -37.93 -21.66
CA ILE A 361 1.71 -37.14 -22.66
C ILE A 361 2.59 -36.09 -21.94
N ASP A 362 3.89 -36.40 -21.92
CA ASP A 362 5.00 -35.52 -21.59
C ASP A 362 5.14 -34.33 -22.54
N GLU A 363 5.67 -33.24 -21.98
CA GLU A 363 6.64 -32.28 -22.52
C GLU A 363 6.42 -31.63 -23.91
N ASP A 364 6.79 -30.34 -23.99
CA ASP A 364 7.01 -29.53 -25.20
C ASP A 364 5.84 -28.80 -25.89
N ILE A 365 5.32 -27.71 -25.29
CA ILE A 365 4.66 -26.61 -26.04
C ILE A 365 4.97 -25.26 -25.33
N ALA A 366 6.01 -24.54 -25.73
CA ALA A 366 6.08 -23.51 -26.77
C ALA A 366 5.49 -22.13 -26.39
N ALA A 367 6.40 -21.14 -26.35
CA ALA A 367 6.26 -19.69 -26.47
C ALA A 367 4.85 -19.06 -26.27
N VAL A 368 4.65 -18.41 -25.13
CA VAL A 368 3.48 -17.54 -24.87
C VAL A 368 3.72 -16.15 -25.48
N PRO A 369 2.85 -15.63 -26.36
CA PRO A 369 2.92 -14.24 -26.80
C PRO A 369 2.39 -13.30 -25.70
N GLU A 370 3.01 -12.13 -25.61
CA GLU A 370 2.74 -11.04 -24.64
C GLU A 370 1.36 -10.38 -24.82
N THR A 371 0.23 -11.08 -24.72
CA THR A 371 -1.09 -10.43 -24.56
C THR A 371 -2.08 -11.33 -23.83
N SER A 372 -2.81 -10.77 -22.86
CA SER A 372 -3.88 -11.48 -22.16
C SER A 372 -5.09 -11.71 -23.11
N PRO A 373 -5.60 -12.94 -23.26
CA PRO A 373 -6.72 -13.28 -24.16
C PRO A 373 -8.10 -12.82 -23.60
N PRO A 374 -9.16 -12.79 -24.45
CA PRO A 374 -10.31 -11.91 -24.29
C PRO A 374 -11.43 -12.45 -23.36
N GLY A 375 -12.19 -11.53 -22.77
CA GLY A 375 -13.64 -11.66 -22.48
C GLY A 375 -14.12 -12.52 -21.31
N LYS A 376 -13.45 -13.61 -20.92
CA LYS A 376 -14.06 -14.60 -19.98
C LYS A 376 -13.89 -14.29 -18.48
N LEU A 377 -12.98 -13.40 -18.10
CA LEU A 377 -12.71 -13.05 -16.69
C LEU A 377 -13.93 -12.52 -15.92
N ALA A 378 -14.89 -11.88 -16.59
CA ALA A 378 -16.10 -11.38 -15.96
C ALA A 378 -17.13 -12.49 -15.63
N LYS A 379 -17.12 -13.64 -16.35
CA LYS A 379 -18.12 -14.71 -16.14
C LYS A 379 -17.92 -15.45 -14.82
N GLU A 380 -16.71 -15.43 -14.27
CA GLU A 380 -16.34 -16.24 -13.11
C GLU A 380 -16.36 -15.48 -11.79
N PHE A 381 -16.38 -14.15 -11.79
CA PHE A 381 -16.64 -13.36 -10.58
C PHE A 381 -18.11 -13.40 -10.15
N ASN A 382 -19.03 -13.70 -11.09
CA ASN A 382 -20.47 -13.87 -10.83
C ASN A 382 -20.82 -15.22 -10.18
N GLY A 383 -19.95 -16.24 -10.26
CA GLY A 383 -20.15 -17.52 -9.56
C GLY A 383 -19.93 -17.46 -8.05
N LEU A 384 -19.53 -16.31 -7.50
CA LEU A 384 -19.18 -16.11 -6.08
C LEU A 384 -20.20 -15.23 -5.32
N GLY A 385 -21.49 -15.32 -5.66
CA GLY A 385 -22.60 -14.84 -4.82
C GLY A 385 -22.48 -13.40 -4.33
N LEU A 386 -22.21 -12.44 -5.22
CA LEU A 386 -22.34 -11.02 -4.90
C LEU A 386 -23.82 -10.68 -4.74
N GLY A 387 -24.28 -10.59 -3.50
CA GLY A 387 -25.57 -9.97 -3.18
C GLY A 387 -26.71 -10.96 -2.96
N LEU A 388 -26.59 -11.81 -1.94
CA LEU A 388 -27.76 -12.26 -1.18
C LEU A 388 -27.43 -12.10 0.30
N SER A 389 -28.05 -11.09 0.92
CA SER A 389 -28.23 -11.04 2.38
C SER A 389 -28.90 -12.35 2.83
N PRO A 390 -28.57 -12.89 4.02
CA PRO A 390 -29.28 -14.08 4.51
C PRO A 390 -30.78 -13.78 4.52
N HIS A 391 -31.51 -14.62 3.78
CA HIS A 391 -32.96 -14.67 3.77
C HIS A 391 -33.42 -14.90 5.20
N VAL A 392 -34.20 -13.96 5.73
CA VAL A 392 -34.97 -14.16 6.96
C VAL A 392 -35.95 -15.29 6.65
N GLU A 393 -35.83 -16.37 7.40
CA GLU A 393 -36.78 -17.48 7.43
C GLU A 393 -38.06 -16.95 8.07
N ASP A 394 -39.09 -16.70 7.24
CA ASP A 394 -40.46 -16.58 7.72
C ASP A 394 -40.94 -18.01 8.04
N ASP A 395 -40.86 -18.37 9.31
CA ASP A 395 -41.54 -19.50 9.91
C ASP A 395 -43.06 -19.31 9.78
N ALA A 396 -43.62 -19.81 8.68
CA ALA A 396 -45.06 -20.03 8.54
C ALA A 396 -45.36 -21.51 8.83
N GLU A 397 -45.37 -21.87 10.12
CA GLU A 397 -46.03 -23.07 10.57
C GLU A 397 -47.54 -22.94 10.30
N ASN A 398 -48.02 -23.80 9.39
CA ASN A 398 -49.37 -24.34 9.41
C ASN A 398 -49.84 -24.55 10.86
N VAL A 399 -51.07 -24.16 11.19
CA VAL A 399 -52.11 -25.04 11.76
C VAL A 399 -53.35 -24.22 12.15
N ASP A 400 -54.47 -24.68 11.59
CA ASP A 400 -55.88 -24.60 12.02
C ASP A 400 -56.71 -23.31 11.92
N MET A 401 -57.53 -23.36 10.86
CA MET A 401 -58.94 -22.96 10.78
C MET A 401 -59.72 -23.06 12.11
N GLN A 402 -60.35 -21.94 12.49
CA GLN A 402 -61.76 -21.81 12.93
C GLN A 402 -62.02 -20.30 13.21
N MET A 403 -62.79 -19.57 12.40
CA MET A 403 -64.26 -19.38 12.50
C MET A 403 -64.67 -19.10 13.96
N LEU A 404 -65.13 -17.93 14.41
CA LEU A 404 -66.15 -16.96 13.93
C LEU A 404 -66.23 -15.80 14.99
N PRO A 405 -67.09 -14.76 14.83
CA PRO A 405 -66.83 -13.37 15.22
C PRO A 405 -67.66 -12.86 16.42
N GLU A 406 -67.24 -11.73 16.97
CA GLU A 406 -68.01 -10.46 17.07
C GLU A 406 -67.03 -9.28 16.95
#